data_AF-A0A838PKT3-F1
#
_entry.id   AF-A0A838PKT3-F1
#
_cell.length_a   1.000
_cell.length_b   1.000
_cell.length_c   1.000
_cell.angle_alpha   90.00
_cell.angle_beta   90.00
_cell.angle_gamma   90.00
#
_symmetry.space_group_name_H-M   'P 1'
#
loop_
_entity.id
_entity.type
_entity.pdbx_description
1 polymer ?
#
loop_
_entity_poly.entity_id
_entity_poly.type
_entity_poly.pdbx_seq_one_letter_code
_entity_poly.pdbx_strand_id
1 'polypeptide(L)'
;MDFRRLRVGEWLVGLAGVTLLVSLFLPWFDQRIQCVQAPCPPVEESGWESFAVTDVIMLVVAVGALALLLVTARFRSASPAIAYEAMLTLIGTAALAVVAIRVLSPPGDVVGRGIGAWLGLLASAGVVAASLVAMRDERLSRPGRPTDSSGVPVSELREVEMLPAPPAAAR
;
A
#
# COMPACT_ATOMS: atom_id res chain seq x y z
N MET A 1 0.96 -12.35 -18.54
CA MET A 1 1.29 -11.32 -17.54
C MET A 1 2.70 -10.86 -17.82
N ASP A 2 2.95 -9.56 -17.77
CA ASP A 2 4.28 -8.98 -18.03
C ASP A 2 4.75 -8.14 -16.83
N PHE A 3 5.57 -8.76 -15.98
CA PHE A 3 6.13 -8.13 -14.77
C PHE A 3 7.21 -7.09 -15.07
N ARG A 4 7.72 -7.00 -16.31
CA ARG A 4 8.70 -5.96 -16.69
C ARG A 4 8.07 -4.57 -16.72
N ARG A 5 6.75 -4.50 -16.69
CA ARG A 5 5.96 -3.27 -16.64
C ARG A 5 5.84 -2.70 -15.23
N LEU A 6 6.21 -3.47 -14.21
CA LEU A 6 6.17 -3.00 -12.82
C LEU A 6 7.16 -1.86 -12.61
N ARG A 7 6.64 -0.73 -12.15
CA ARG A 7 7.39 0.47 -11.75
C ARG A 7 7.99 0.26 -10.37
N VAL A 8 8.97 1.10 -10.04
CA VAL A 8 9.60 1.06 -8.72
C VAL A 8 8.58 1.27 -7.61
N GLY A 9 7.62 2.20 -7.80
CA GLY A 9 6.53 2.43 -6.86
C GLY A 9 5.69 1.18 -6.60
N GLU A 10 5.32 0.44 -7.63
CA GLU A 10 4.49 -0.78 -7.49
C GLU A 10 5.24 -1.90 -6.77
N TRP A 11 6.54 -2.06 -7.05
CA TRP A 11 7.39 -2.99 -6.30
C TRP A 11 7.46 -2.63 -4.81
N LEU A 12 7.57 -1.34 -4.49
CA LEU A 12 7.54 -0.86 -3.10
C LEU A 12 6.19 -1.12 -2.45
N VAL A 13 5.07 -0.92 -3.16
CA VAL A 13 3.73 -1.26 -2.68
C VAL A 13 3.64 -2.76 -2.37
N GLY A 14 4.11 -3.61 -3.29
CA GLY A 14 4.14 -5.06 -3.09
C GLY A 14 4.98 -5.48 -1.89
N LEU A 15 6.19 -4.93 -1.74
CA LEU A 15 7.06 -5.20 -0.60
C LEU A 15 6.42 -4.77 0.72
N ALA A 16 5.82 -3.58 0.77
CA ALA A 16 5.10 -3.10 1.93
C ALA A 16 3.88 -3.98 2.24
N GLY A 17 3.15 -4.44 1.21
CA GLY A 17 2.04 -5.39 1.34
C GLY A 17 2.46 -6.74 1.92
N VAL A 18 3.56 -7.33 1.44
CA VAL A 18 4.14 -8.56 2.03
C VAL A 18 4.53 -8.32 3.49
N THR A 19 5.20 -7.20 3.77
CA THR A 19 5.64 -6.85 5.13
C THR A 19 4.43 -6.70 6.06
N LEU A 20 3.36 -6.06 5.59
CA LEU A 20 2.11 -5.92 6.33
C LEU A 20 1.45 -7.27 6.59
N LEU A 21 1.39 -8.14 5.57
CA LEU A 21 0.83 -9.49 5.71
C LEU A 21 1.61 -10.32 6.73
N VAL A 22 2.93 -10.34 6.63
CA VAL A 22 3.80 -11.05 7.57
C VAL A 22 3.63 -10.49 8.97
N SER A 23 3.55 -9.16 9.13
CA SER A 23 3.39 -8.53 10.44
C SER A 23 2.17 -9.04 11.22
N LEU A 24 1.07 -9.42 10.56
CA LEU A 24 -0.13 -9.94 11.23
C LEU A 24 0.11 -11.24 12.00
N PHE A 25 1.10 -12.03 11.60
CA PHE A 25 1.44 -13.30 12.25
C PHE A 25 2.53 -13.16 13.31
N LEU A 26 3.12 -11.98 13.47
CA LEU A 26 4.13 -11.74 14.51
C LEU A 26 3.46 -11.27 15.81
N PRO A 27 4.16 -11.32 16.96
CA PRO A 27 3.71 -10.71 18.20
C PRO A 27 3.51 -9.21 18.06
N TRP A 28 2.31 -8.72 18.37
CA TRP A 28 1.96 -7.29 18.39
C TRP A 28 2.01 -6.72 19.79
N PHE A 29 1.45 -7.42 20.76
CA PHE A 29 1.34 -6.94 22.12
C PHE A 29 1.64 -8.03 23.13
N ASP A 30 2.19 -7.59 24.25
CA ASP A 30 2.42 -8.42 25.42
C ASP A 30 1.29 -8.13 26.41
N GLN A 31 0.39 -9.09 26.62
CA GLN A 31 -0.71 -8.95 27.56
C GLN A 31 -0.29 -9.34 28.97
N ARG A 32 -0.74 -8.56 29.95
CA ARG A 32 -0.65 -8.96 31.35
C ARG A 32 -1.69 -10.04 31.62
N ILE A 33 -1.24 -11.17 32.15
CA ILE A 33 -2.11 -12.21 32.68
C ILE A 33 -2.05 -12.26 34.21
N GLN A 34 -3.17 -12.62 34.82
CA GLN A 34 -3.24 -12.94 36.24
C GLN A 34 -2.98 -14.43 36.43
N CYS A 35 -2.05 -14.79 37.30
CA CYS A 35 -1.82 -16.18 37.70
C CYS A 35 -1.89 -16.32 39.22
N VAL A 36 -2.14 -17.55 39.66
CA VAL A 36 -2.31 -17.90 41.08
C VAL A 36 -0.99 -17.73 41.86
N GLN A 37 0.17 -17.90 41.21
CA GLN A 37 1.50 -17.62 41.78
C GLN A 37 2.32 -16.70 40.87
N ALA A 38 3.02 -15.73 41.47
CA ALA A 38 3.87 -14.75 40.80
C ALA A 38 5.37 -15.13 40.86
N PRO A 39 6.21 -14.72 39.89
CA PRO A 39 5.92 -13.83 38.76
C PRO A 39 5.31 -14.55 37.54
N CYS A 40 4.38 -13.87 36.87
CA CYS A 40 3.79 -14.30 35.60
C CYS A 40 4.54 -13.69 34.42
N PRO A 41 5.02 -14.50 33.46
CA PRO A 41 5.44 -13.95 32.18
C PRO A 41 4.21 -13.38 31.43
N PRO A 42 4.38 -12.29 30.66
CA PRO A 42 3.33 -11.82 29.78
C PRO A 42 3.07 -12.84 28.66
N VAL A 43 1.88 -12.77 28.08
CA VAL A 43 1.52 -13.59 26.91
C VAL A 43 1.61 -12.72 25.67
N GLU A 44 2.38 -13.19 24.70
CA GLU A 44 2.47 -12.56 23.38
C GLU A 44 1.20 -12.87 22.59
N GLU A 45 0.54 -11.83 22.08
CA GLU A 45 -0.59 -11.96 21.15
C GLU A 45 -0.16 -11.47 19.76
N SER A 46 -0.50 -12.28 18.76
CA SER A 46 -0.34 -11.94 17.36
C SER A 46 -1.37 -10.89 16.90
N GLY A 47 -1.15 -10.34 15.70
CA GLY A 47 -2.09 -9.36 15.13
C GLY A 47 -3.50 -9.93 14.97
N TRP A 48 -3.64 -11.21 14.66
CA TRP A 48 -4.92 -11.91 14.57
C TRP A 48 -5.64 -12.05 15.91
N GLU A 49 -4.89 -12.22 17.00
CA GLU A 49 -5.46 -12.38 18.34
C GLU A 49 -5.84 -11.02 18.94
N SER A 50 -5.02 -9.99 18.71
CA SER A 50 -5.22 -8.67 19.30
C SER A 50 -6.30 -7.83 18.60
N PHE A 51 -6.70 -8.17 17.37
CA PHE A 51 -7.41 -7.23 16.48
C PHE A 51 -8.65 -7.77 15.76
N ALA A 52 -9.63 -8.32 16.46
CA ALA A 52 -10.90 -8.86 15.89
C ALA A 52 -11.38 -8.40 14.48
N VAL A 53 -11.51 -7.10 14.20
CA VAL A 53 -11.91 -6.57 12.86
C VAL A 53 -10.76 -5.82 12.16
N THR A 54 -9.80 -5.33 12.95
CA THR A 54 -8.71 -4.51 12.42
C THR A 54 -7.70 -5.37 11.64
N ASP A 55 -7.50 -6.63 12.04
CA ASP A 55 -6.74 -7.64 11.33
C ASP A 55 -7.26 -7.88 9.90
N VAL A 56 -8.59 -7.97 9.71
CA VAL A 56 -9.23 -8.15 8.40
C VAL A 56 -9.02 -6.93 7.51
N ILE A 57 -9.15 -5.72 8.06
CA ILE A 57 -8.88 -4.48 7.30
C ILE A 57 -7.43 -4.47 6.81
N MET A 58 -6.48 -4.81 7.68
CA MET A 58 -5.06 -4.88 7.33
C MET A 58 -4.78 -5.99 6.33
N LEU A 59 -5.42 -7.16 6.46
CA LEU A 59 -5.33 -8.24 5.48
C LEU A 59 -5.82 -7.78 4.12
N VAL A 60 -6.96 -7.08 4.05
CA VAL A 60 -7.51 -6.55 2.80
C VAL A 60 -6.55 -5.56 2.16
N VAL A 61 -5.93 -4.67 2.94
CA VAL A 61 -4.91 -3.74 2.42
C VAL A 61 -3.68 -4.49 1.92
N ALA A 62 -3.19 -5.48 2.67
CA ALA A 62 -2.03 -6.28 2.28
C ALA A 62 -2.30 -7.06 0.99
N VAL A 63 -3.44 -7.74 0.90
CA VAL A 63 -3.87 -8.46 -0.31
C VAL A 63 -4.10 -7.49 -1.46
N GLY A 64 -4.67 -6.31 -1.21
CA GLY A 64 -4.86 -5.26 -2.21
C GLY A 64 -3.53 -4.78 -2.79
N ALA A 65 -2.52 -4.55 -1.95
CA ALA A 65 -1.17 -4.19 -2.37
C ALA A 65 -0.54 -5.26 -3.27
N LEU A 66 -0.76 -6.54 -2.98
CA LEU A 66 -0.30 -7.64 -3.85
C LEU A 66 -1.12 -7.75 -5.14
N ALA A 67 -2.43 -7.52 -5.07
CA ALA A 67 -3.31 -7.54 -6.22
C ALA A 67 -2.99 -6.41 -7.22
N LEU A 68 -2.51 -5.25 -6.74
CA LEU A 68 -2.02 -4.19 -7.62
C LEU A 68 -0.94 -4.71 -8.59
N LEU A 69 0.01 -5.52 -8.13
CA LEU A 69 1.05 -6.10 -9.00
C LEU A 69 0.45 -6.93 -10.14
N LEU A 70 -0.62 -7.68 -9.86
CA LEU A 70 -1.32 -8.50 -10.84
C LEU A 70 -2.14 -7.63 -11.82
N VAL A 71 -2.79 -6.58 -11.31
CA VAL A 71 -3.52 -5.61 -12.14
C VAL A 71 -2.56 -4.97 -13.14
N THR A 72 -1.43 -4.43 -12.67
CA THR A 72 -0.43 -3.82 -13.55
C THR A 72 0.14 -4.84 -14.55
N ALA A 73 0.47 -6.05 -14.11
CA ALA A 73 1.03 -7.07 -15.00
C ALA A 73 0.01 -7.59 -16.04
N ARG A 74 -1.30 -7.39 -15.83
CA ARG A 74 -2.38 -7.89 -16.70
C ARG A 74 -2.85 -6.84 -17.73
N PHE A 75 -3.02 -5.58 -17.34
CA PHE A 75 -3.63 -4.56 -18.19
C PHE A 75 -2.59 -3.73 -18.95
N ARG A 76 -2.77 -3.59 -20.27
CA ARG A 76 -1.83 -2.86 -21.14
C ARG A 76 -1.85 -1.34 -20.98
N SER A 77 -2.98 -0.76 -20.56
CA SER A 77 -3.08 0.68 -20.26
C SER A 77 -2.77 0.95 -18.78
N ALA A 78 -2.29 2.16 -18.47
CA ALA A 78 -2.04 2.57 -17.09
C ALA A 78 -3.32 2.94 -16.30
N SER A 79 -4.43 3.23 -16.99
CA SER A 79 -5.66 3.73 -16.34
C SER A 79 -6.21 2.81 -15.23
N PRO A 80 -6.32 1.47 -15.42
CA PRO A 80 -6.80 0.58 -14.36
C PRO A 80 -5.87 0.53 -13.13
N ALA A 81 -4.55 0.60 -13.35
CA ALA A 81 -3.57 0.59 -12.27
C ALA A 81 -3.67 1.88 -11.43
N ILE A 82 -3.72 3.04 -12.07
CA ILE A 82 -3.84 4.34 -11.37
C ILE A 82 -5.13 4.41 -10.54
N ALA A 83 -6.26 3.96 -11.10
CA ALA A 83 -7.52 3.91 -10.36
C ALA A 83 -7.42 2.98 -9.13
N TYR A 84 -6.76 1.84 -9.29
CA TYR A 84 -6.53 0.90 -8.19
C TYR A 84 -5.59 1.48 -7.13
N GLU A 85 -4.51 2.16 -7.52
CA GLU A 85 -3.59 2.84 -6.61
C GLU A 85 -4.28 3.95 -5.82
N ALA A 86 -5.17 4.73 -6.45
CA ALA A 86 -5.96 5.75 -5.78
C ALA A 86 -6.87 5.13 -4.70
N MET A 87 -7.58 4.05 -5.06
CA MET A 87 -8.40 3.30 -4.11
C MET A 87 -7.57 2.71 -2.97
N LEU A 88 -6.44 2.09 -3.28
CA LEU A 88 -5.54 1.50 -2.29
C LEU A 88 -4.94 2.56 -1.37
N THR A 89 -4.62 3.75 -1.89
CA THR A 89 -4.14 4.88 -1.08
C THR A 89 -5.21 5.32 -0.07
N LEU A 90 -6.47 5.43 -0.50
CA LEU A 90 -7.58 5.82 0.37
C LEU A 90 -7.79 4.80 1.49
N ILE A 91 -7.95 3.51 1.14
CA ILE A 91 -8.17 2.44 2.11
C ILE A 91 -6.94 2.25 3.00
N GLY A 92 -5.74 2.31 2.42
CA GLY A 92 -4.47 2.22 3.14
C GLY A 92 -4.29 3.36 4.14
N THR A 93 -4.73 4.58 3.83
CA THR A 93 -4.68 5.72 4.75
C THR A 93 -5.60 5.49 5.95
N ALA A 94 -6.81 4.98 5.73
CA ALA A 94 -7.70 4.60 6.81
C ALA A 94 -7.10 3.49 7.68
N ALA A 95 -6.51 2.45 7.07
CA ALA A 95 -5.85 1.37 7.79
C ALA A 95 -4.64 1.87 8.59
N LEU A 96 -3.81 2.74 8.01
CA LEU A 96 -2.69 3.39 8.70
C LEU A 96 -3.16 4.16 9.93
N ALA A 97 -4.23 4.94 9.81
CA ALA A 97 -4.79 5.66 10.95
C ALA A 97 -5.24 4.70 12.06
N VAL A 98 -5.95 3.62 11.70
CA VAL A 98 -6.39 2.60 12.66
C VAL A 98 -5.18 1.93 13.34
N VAL A 99 -4.16 1.52 12.57
CA VAL A 99 -2.94 0.89 13.11
C VAL A 99 -2.20 1.86 14.03
N ALA A 100 -2.05 3.12 13.64
CA ALA A 100 -1.42 4.14 14.46
C ALA A 100 -2.18 4.33 15.79
N ILE A 101 -3.52 4.39 15.76
CA ILE A 101 -4.34 4.46 16.97
C ILE A 101 -4.11 3.23 17.86
N ARG A 102 -4.08 2.01 17.29
CA ARG A 102 -3.85 0.78 18.05
C ARG A 102 -2.46 0.71 18.67
N VAL A 103 -1.43 1.15 17.96
CA VAL A 103 -0.05 1.14 18.48
C VAL A 103 0.12 2.21 19.56
N LEU A 104 -0.42 3.41 19.37
CA LEU A 104 -0.31 4.50 20.35
C LEU A 104 -1.18 4.25 21.59
N SER A 105 -2.39 3.74 21.38
CA SER A 105 -3.40 3.46 22.40
C SER A 105 -3.81 1.99 22.34
N PRO A 106 -2.98 1.07 22.87
CA PRO A 106 -3.28 -0.35 22.85
C PRO A 106 -4.51 -0.67 23.72
N PRO A 107 -5.37 -1.60 23.30
CA PRO A 107 -6.53 -2.00 24.08
C PRO A 107 -6.14 -2.90 25.26
N GLY A 108 -6.80 -2.74 26.41
CA GLY A 108 -6.65 -3.64 27.56
C GLY A 108 -5.37 -3.43 28.38
N ASP A 109 -4.96 -4.49 29.08
CA ASP A 109 -3.83 -4.48 30.02
C ASP A 109 -2.49 -4.84 29.34
N VAL A 110 -2.22 -4.18 28.21
CA VAL A 110 -0.99 -4.37 27.44
C VAL A 110 0.20 -3.77 28.20
N VAL A 111 1.25 -4.58 28.38
CA VAL A 111 2.48 -4.19 29.09
C VAL A 111 3.67 -3.98 28.15
N GLY A 112 3.55 -4.41 26.89
CA GLY A 112 4.61 -4.33 25.90
C GLY A 112 4.10 -4.32 24.48
N ARG A 113 4.95 -3.87 23.55
CA ARG A 113 4.69 -3.84 22.11
C ARG A 113 5.73 -4.68 21.42
N GLY A 114 5.27 -5.76 20.78
CA GLY A 114 6.11 -6.63 19.98
C GLY A 114 6.54 -5.99 18.66
N ILE A 115 7.45 -6.67 17.95
CA ILE A 115 7.98 -6.22 16.67
C ILE A 115 6.90 -6.16 15.58
N GLY A 116 5.86 -7.00 15.67
CA GLY A 116 4.73 -7.02 14.75
C GLY A 116 4.01 -5.67 14.68
N ALA A 117 3.86 -4.99 15.83
CA ALA A 117 3.22 -3.68 15.90
C ALA A 117 3.97 -2.59 15.14
N TRP A 118 5.30 -2.56 15.28
CA TRP A 118 6.14 -1.59 14.57
C TRP A 118 6.22 -1.90 13.08
N LEU A 119 6.33 -3.19 12.71
CA LEU A 119 6.31 -3.61 11.31
C LEU A 119 4.98 -3.29 10.65
N GLY A 120 3.85 -3.55 11.31
CA GLY A 120 2.53 -3.21 10.77
C GLY A 120 2.34 -1.72 10.58
N LEU A 121 2.83 -0.88 11.51
CA LEU A 121 2.82 0.57 11.38
C LEU A 121 3.69 1.05 10.20
N LEU A 122 4.94 0.58 10.12
CA LEU A 122 5.84 0.95 9.03
C LEU A 122 5.34 0.44 7.68
N ALA A 123 4.79 -0.78 7.63
CA ALA A 123 4.29 -1.38 6.41
C ALA A 123 3.01 -0.69 5.92
N SER A 124 2.07 -0.35 6.79
CA SER A 124 0.88 0.43 6.41
C SER A 124 1.25 1.83 5.92
N ALA A 125 2.20 2.50 6.57
CA ALA A 125 2.75 3.77 6.08
C ALA A 125 3.46 3.59 4.73
N GLY A 126 4.20 2.49 4.58
CA GLY A 126 4.88 2.11 3.35
C GLY A 126 3.91 1.88 2.19
N VAL A 127 2.78 1.20 2.41
CA VAL A 127 1.75 1.00 1.39
C VAL A 127 1.22 2.33 0.89
N VAL A 128 0.86 3.26 1.80
CA VAL A 128 0.34 4.58 1.46
C VAL A 128 1.38 5.44 0.74
N ALA A 129 2.60 5.50 1.26
CA ALA A 129 3.67 6.30 0.67
C ALA A 129 4.05 5.75 -0.71
N ALA A 130 4.19 4.43 -0.84
CA ALA A 130 4.54 3.79 -2.10
C ALA A 130 3.41 3.90 -3.13
N SER A 131 2.14 3.82 -2.72
CA SER A 131 1.01 3.99 -3.64
C SER A 131 0.94 5.44 -4.16
N LEU A 132 1.16 6.43 -3.30
CA LEU A 132 1.28 7.84 -3.72
C LEU A 132 2.45 8.07 -4.68
N VAL A 133 3.59 7.42 -4.45
CA VAL A 133 4.75 7.49 -5.36
C VAL A 133 4.45 6.81 -6.69
N ALA A 134 3.79 5.65 -6.67
CA ALA A 134 3.40 4.91 -7.87
C ALA A 134 2.42 5.71 -8.75
N MET A 135 1.43 6.35 -8.12
CA MET A 135 0.46 7.22 -8.82
C MET A 135 1.12 8.40 -9.53
N ARG A 136 2.20 8.95 -8.96
CA ARG A 136 2.94 10.08 -9.56
C ARG A 136 3.84 9.63 -10.72
N ASP A 137 4.14 8.35 -10.81
CA ASP A 137 4.99 7.83 -11.88
C ASP A 137 4.13 7.38 -13.06
N GLU A 138 3.71 8.32 -13.90
CA GLU A 138 2.90 8.03 -15.10
C GLU A 138 3.72 7.41 -16.25
N ARG A 139 5.03 7.23 -16.08
CA ARG A 139 5.92 6.80 -17.17
C ARG A 139 5.50 5.42 -17.69
N LEU A 140 5.13 5.37 -18.96
CA LEU A 140 4.85 4.12 -19.67
C LEU A 140 6.13 3.50 -20.27
N SER A 141 7.23 4.25 -20.27
CA SER A 141 8.46 3.91 -20.98
C SER A 141 9.71 4.11 -20.12
N ARG A 142 10.76 3.34 -20.44
CA ARG A 142 12.11 3.62 -19.94
C ARG A 142 12.61 4.98 -20.46
N PRO A 143 13.45 5.70 -19.69
CA PRO A 143 14.12 6.90 -20.18
C PRO A 143 14.80 6.66 -21.54
N GLY A 144 14.58 7.55 -22.50
CA GLY A 144 15.20 7.49 -23.84
C GLY A 144 14.46 6.66 -24.89
N ARG A 145 13.29 6.08 -24.57
CA ARG A 145 12.47 5.36 -25.55
C ARG A 145 11.03 5.89 -25.53
N PRO A 146 10.67 6.85 -26.39
CA PRO A 146 9.30 7.37 -26.40
C PRO A 146 8.33 6.23 -26.74
N THR A 147 7.24 6.14 -25.97
CA THR A 147 6.12 5.25 -26.27
C THR A 147 4.84 6.06 -26.37
N ASP A 148 3.87 5.55 -27.10
CA ASP A 148 2.52 6.11 -27.07
C ASP A 148 1.83 5.90 -25.71
N SER A 149 0.58 6.36 -25.59
CA SER A 149 -0.27 6.18 -24.39
C SER A 149 -0.61 4.71 -24.10
N SER A 150 -0.31 3.79 -25.01
CA SER A 150 -0.46 2.34 -24.84
C SER A 150 0.85 1.65 -24.44
N GLY A 151 1.96 2.37 -24.37
CA GLY A 151 3.28 1.83 -24.04
C GLY A 151 4.01 1.18 -25.23
N VAL A 152 3.50 1.35 -26.46
CA VAL A 152 4.16 0.86 -27.68
C VAL A 152 5.29 1.83 -28.05
N PRO A 153 6.54 1.37 -28.29
CA PRO A 153 7.63 2.24 -28.72
C PRO A 153 7.29 2.97 -30.01
N VAL A 154 7.47 4.29 -30.01
CA VAL A 154 7.27 5.16 -31.19
C VAL A 154 8.60 5.81 -31.54
N SER A 155 8.82 6.06 -32.83
CA SER A 155 10.04 6.74 -33.31
C SER A 155 10.05 8.22 -32.97
N GLU A 156 8.88 8.85 -32.86
CA GLU A 156 8.70 10.26 -32.52
C GLU A 156 7.52 10.41 -31.55
N LEU A 157 7.63 11.36 -30.62
CA LEU A 157 6.50 11.77 -29.78
C LEU A 157 5.47 12.42 -30.71
N ARG A 158 4.20 11.98 -30.63
CA ARG A 158 3.13 12.61 -31.42
C ARG A 158 3.15 14.09 -31.12
N GLU A 159 3.35 14.91 -32.15
CA GLU A 159 3.31 16.36 -32.03
C GLU A 159 2.00 16.72 -31.34
N VAL A 160 2.09 17.46 -30.23
CA VAL A 160 0.91 17.86 -29.46
C VAL A 160 0.03 18.62 -30.44
N GLU A 161 -1.12 18.04 -30.77
CA GLU A 161 -2.05 18.66 -31.71
C GLU A 161 -2.42 20.03 -31.13
N MET A 162 -1.84 21.08 -31.72
CA MET A 162 -2.09 22.44 -31.31
C MET A 162 -3.51 22.78 -31.76
N LEU A 163 -4.46 22.51 -30.87
CA LEU A 163 -5.82 23.00 -31.05
C LEU A 163 -5.74 24.52 -31.23
N PRO A 164 -6.35 25.08 -32.29
CA PRO A 164 -6.37 26.52 -32.48
C PRO A 164 -6.99 27.17 -31.24
N ALA A 165 -6.40 28.28 -30.80
CA ALA A 165 -6.91 29.01 -29.64
C ALA A 165 -8.40 29.34 -29.87
N PRO A 166 -9.26 29.19 -28.84
CA PRO A 166 -10.67 29.54 -28.97
C PRO A 166 -10.81 30.99 -29.45
N PRO A 167 -11.75 31.29 -30.37
CA PRO A 167 -11.91 32.63 -30.92
C PRO A 167 -12.18 33.64 -29.79
N ALA A 168 -11.53 34.81 -29.86
CA ALA A 168 -11.74 35.87 -28.90
C ALA A 168 -13.23 36.26 -28.89
N ALA A 169 -13.86 36.19 -27.72
CA ALA A 169 -15.26 36.62 -27.57
C ALA A 169 -15.36 38.09 -27.99
N ALA A 170 -16.18 38.37 -29.01
CA ALA A 170 -16.50 39.73 -29.42
C ALA A 170 -17.18 40.44 -28.22
N ARG A 171 -16.55 41.52 -27.74
CA ARG A 171 -17.13 42.42 -26.73
C ARG A 171 -18.10 43.40 -27.38
#